data_AF-A0A3N5VS79-F1
#
_entry.id   AF-A0A3N5VS79-F1
#
_cell.length_a   1.000
_cell.length_b   1.000
_cell.length_c   1.000
_cell.angle_alpha   90.00
_cell.angle_beta   90.00
_cell.angle_gamma   90.00
#
_symmetry.space_group_name_H-M   'P 1'
#
loop_
_entity.id
_entity.type
_entity.pdbx_description
1 polymer ?
#
loop_
_entity_poly.entity_id
_entity_poly.type
_entity_poly.pdbx_seq_one_letter_code
_entity_poly.pdbx_strand_id
1 'polypeptide(L)'
;MPLDALQWSLAQFQSFLLILMRVAPILFLMPLLGARNVPALAKIGLALTVSLILLPSVKMESAVFPQEPFSFLVFLGAEFFIGFLLGLA
;
A
#
# COMPACT_ATOMS: atom_id res chain seq x y z
N MET A 1 -11.19 -23.93 9.46
CA MET A 1 -11.72 -22.61 9.06
C MET A 1 -10.85 -22.06 7.91
N PRO A 2 -11.08 -22.45 6.64
CA PRO A 2 -10.24 -22.02 5.51
C PRO A 2 -10.94 -21.08 4.51
N LEU A 3 -12.22 -20.75 4.70
CA LEU A 3 -13.02 -19.99 3.72
C LEU A 3 -13.05 -18.48 3.98
N ASP A 4 -12.67 -18.04 5.19
CA ASP A 4 -12.70 -16.61 5.56
C ASP A 4 -11.56 -15.82 4.91
N ALA A 5 -10.43 -16.46 4.59
CA ALA A 5 -9.30 -15.84 3.90
C ALA A 5 -9.61 -15.44 2.44
N LEU A 6 -10.63 -16.06 1.84
CA LEU A 6 -11.08 -15.76 0.48
C LEU A 6 -12.26 -14.76 0.47
N GLN A 7 -12.85 -14.43 1.62
CA GLN A 7 -13.88 -13.41 1.75
C GLN A 7 -13.27 -12.00 1.78
N TRP A 8 -12.62 -11.62 0.68
CA TRP A 8 -12.09 -10.26 0.53
C TRP A 8 -13.24 -9.25 0.47
N SER A 9 -13.28 -8.35 1.45
CA SER A 9 -14.24 -7.25 1.45
C SER A 9 -13.71 -6.06 0.64
N LEU A 10 -14.63 -5.23 0.14
CA LEU A 10 -14.26 -3.98 -0.54
C LEU A 10 -13.38 -3.08 0.35
N ALA A 11 -13.66 -3.04 1.65
CA ALA A 11 -12.86 -2.29 2.61
C ALA A 11 -11.43 -2.82 2.74
N GLN A 12 -11.23 -4.15 2.74
CA GLN A 12 -9.89 -4.74 2.75
C GLN A 12 -9.10 -4.40 1.48
N PHE A 13 -9.78 -4.40 0.32
CA PHE A 13 -9.14 -3.98 -0.94
C PHE A 13 -8.76 -2.50 -0.93
N GLN A 14 -9.62 -1.63 -0.38
CA GLN A 14 -9.32 -0.21 -0.20
C GLN A 14 -8.13 -0.01 0.76
N SER A 15 -8.10 -0.69 1.91
CA SER A 15 -6.96 -0.70 2.83
C SER A 15 -5.68 -1.15 2.13
N PHE A 16 -5.74 -2.24 1.37
CA PHE A 16 -4.61 -2.77 0.61
C PHE A 16 -4.03 -1.71 -0.34
N LEU A 17 -4.87 -1.05 -1.11
CA LEU A 17 -4.44 0.00 -2.04
C LEU A 17 -3.77 1.16 -1.30
N LEU A 18 -4.33 1.62 -0.17
CA LEU A 18 -3.72 2.70 0.62
C LEU A 18 -2.33 2.32 1.15
N ILE A 19 -2.21 1.10 1.71
CA ILE A 19 -0.93 0.58 2.21
C ILE A 19 0.08 0.46 1.05
N LEU A 20 -0.35 -0.04 -0.11
CA LEU A 20 0.49 -0.15 -1.31
C LEU A 20 0.98 1.21 -1.79
N MET A 21 0.10 2.20 -1.86
CA MET A 21 0.47 3.56 -2.27
C MET A 21 1.46 4.23 -1.33
N ARG A 22 1.45 3.87 -0.03
CA ARG A 22 2.43 4.36 0.95
C ARG A 22 3.76 3.62 0.84
N VAL A 23 3.74 2.29 0.74
CA VAL A 23 4.94 1.45 0.80
C VAL A 23 5.75 1.49 -0.50
N ALA A 24 5.07 1.53 -1.65
CA ALA A 24 5.72 1.55 -2.95
C ALA A 24 6.73 2.72 -3.11
N PRO A 25 6.37 4.00 -2.89
CA PRO A 25 7.33 5.10 -3.03
C PRO A 25 8.50 5.00 -2.04
N ILE A 26 8.28 4.52 -0.80
CA ILE A 26 9.36 4.30 0.18
C ILE A 26 10.40 3.31 -0.36
N LEU A 27 9.95 2.14 -0.83
CA LEU A 27 10.84 1.10 -1.34
C LEU A 27 11.54 1.51 -2.65
N PHE A 28 10.87 2.29 -3.49
CA PHE A 28 11.44 2.74 -4.76
C PHE A 28 12.48 3.85 -4.57
N LEU A 29 12.34 4.69 -3.54
CA LEU A 29 13.26 5.77 -3.23
C LEU A 29 14.44 5.32 -2.34
N MET A 30 14.30 4.24 -1.56
CA MET A 30 15.39 3.69 -0.75
C MET A 30 16.65 3.43 -1.61
N PRO A 31 17.84 3.92 -1.25
CA PRO A 31 19.05 3.82 -2.08
C PRO A 31 19.48 2.36 -2.35
N LEU A 32 19.20 1.44 -1.43
CA LEU A 32 19.49 0.01 -1.57
C LEU A 32 18.63 -0.68 -2.64
N LEU A 33 17.34 -0.35 -2.70
CA LEU A 33 16.37 -0.95 -3.64
C LEU A 33 16.19 -0.09 -4.90
N GLY A 34 16.57 1.18 -4.86
CA GLY A 34 16.60 2.13 -5.97
C GLY A 34 17.72 1.89 -6.97
N ALA A 35 18.73 1.10 -6.60
CA ALA A 35 19.84 0.74 -7.48
C ALA A 35 19.37 0.13 -8.82
N ARG A 36 20.06 0.48 -9.91
CA ARG A 36 19.79 -0.01 -11.28
C ARG A 36 19.97 -1.53 -11.43
N ASN A 37 20.64 -2.17 -10.48
CA ASN A 37 20.87 -3.62 -10.49
C ASN A 37 19.63 -4.44 -10.13
N VAL A 38 18.59 -3.85 -9.54
CA VAL A 38 17.39 -4.58 -9.15
C VAL A 38 16.32 -4.45 -10.26
N PRO A 39 15.83 -5.57 -10.84
CA PRO A 39 14.79 -5.53 -11.84
C PRO A 39 13.51 -4.87 -11.33
N ALA A 40 12.85 -4.06 -12.16
CA ALA A 40 11.61 -3.38 -11.79
C ALA A 40 10.53 -4.35 -11.28
N LEU A 41 10.43 -5.54 -11.89
CA LEU A 41 9.48 -6.58 -11.48
C LEU A 41 9.72 -7.07 -10.04
N ALA A 42 10.97 -7.20 -9.62
CA ALA A 42 11.31 -7.58 -8.25
C ALA A 42 10.92 -6.50 -7.24
N LYS A 43 11.07 -5.22 -7.59
CA LYS A 43 10.65 -4.08 -6.76
C LYS A 43 9.13 -4.05 -6.57
N ILE A 44 8.39 -4.25 -7.66
CA ILE A 44 6.92 -4.31 -7.63
C ILE A 44 6.45 -5.50 -6.78
N GLY A 45 7.04 -6.68 -7.00
CA GLY A 45 6.73 -7.88 -6.22
C GLY A 45 7.02 -7.71 -4.72
N LEU A 46 8.14 -7.06 -4.37
CA LEU A 46 8.46 -6.73 -2.98
C LEU A 46 7.44 -5.75 -2.38
N ALA A 47 7.10 -4.67 -3.08
CA ALA A 47 6.11 -3.72 -2.60
C ALA A 47 4.75 -4.40 -2.36
N LEU A 48 4.27 -5.20 -3.30
CA LEU A 48 3.03 -5.97 -3.15
C LEU A 48 3.09 -6.92 -1.96
N THR A 49 4.18 -7.67 -1.81
CA THR A 49 4.35 -8.64 -0.72
C THR A 49 4.37 -7.95 0.64
N VAL A 50 5.15 -6.87 0.77
CA VAL A 50 5.20 -6.09 2.01
C VAL A 50 3.85 -5.50 2.35
N SER A 51 3.12 -4.95 1.38
CA SER A 51 1.77 -4.41 1.60
C SER A 51 0.78 -5.49 2.04
N LEU A 52 0.84 -6.70 1.48
CA LEU A 52 0.01 -7.84 1.91
C LEU A 52 0.34 -8.29 3.34
N ILE A 53 1.62 -8.31 3.71
CA ILE A 53 2.06 -8.66 5.07
C ILE A 53 1.57 -7.62 6.08
N LEU A 54 1.56 -6.34 5.70
CA LEU A 54 1.11 -5.24 6.57
C LEU A 54 -0.41 -5.14 6.69
N LEU A 55 -1.16 -5.68 5.74
CA LEU A 55 -2.62 -5.63 5.72
C LEU A 55 -3.30 -6.09 7.03
N PRO A 56 -2.97 -7.25 7.63
CA PRO A 56 -3.55 -7.66 8.92
C PRO A 56 -3.07 -6.83 10.11
N SER A 57 -1.90 -6.19 10.01
CA SER A 57 -1.32 -5.37 11.09
C SER A 57 -1.94 -3.97 11.15
N VAL A 58 -2.31 -3.43 9.99
CA VAL A 58 -2.92 -2.10 9.90
C VAL A 58 -4.43 -2.24 10.09
N LYS A 59 -4.88 -2.08 11.34
CA LYS A 59 -6.30 -1.98 11.68
C LYS A 59 -6.85 -0.64 11.20
N MET A 60 -7.24 -0.54 9.93
CA MET A 60 -7.98 0.61 9.44
C MET A 60 -9.43 0.48 9.89
N GLU A 61 -9.88 1.41 10.73
CA GLU A 61 -11.30 1.50 11.10
C GLU A 61 -12.12 1.76 9.83
N SER A 62 -12.99 0.83 9.49
CA SER A 62 -13.83 0.90 8.28
C SER A 62 -14.79 2.10 8.29
N ALA A 63 -14.97 2.76 9.44
CA ALA A 63 -15.74 3.97 9.60
C ALA A 63 -15.11 5.22 8.94
N VAL A 64 -13.83 5.15 8.55
CA VAL A 64 -13.09 6.28 7.98
C VAL A 64 -13.05 6.25 6.45
N PHE A 65 -13.49 5.15 5.80
CA PHE A 65 -13.48 5.09 4.34
C PHE A 65 -14.51 6.06 3.74
N PRO A 66 -14.08 7.04 2.95
CA PRO A 66 -15.01 7.89 2.22
C PRO A 66 -15.82 7.01 1.26
N GLN A 67 -17.15 7.08 1.34
CA GLN A 67 -18.02 6.32 0.42
C GLN A 67 -17.95 6.87 -1.01
N GLU A 68 -17.53 8.13 -1.16
CA GLU A 68 -17.34 8.79 -2.44
C GLU A 68 -15.98 8.40 -3.07
N PRO A 69 -15.98 7.88 -4.32
CA PRO A 69 -14.76 7.47 -5.02
C PRO A 69 -13.73 8.60 -5.15
N PHE A 70 -14.19 9.83 -5.32
CA PHE A 70 -13.31 10.99 -5.45
C PHE A 70 -12.52 11.26 -4.16
N SER A 71 -13.18 11.22 -3.01
CA SER A 71 -12.53 11.39 -1.70
C SER A 71 -11.53 10.26 -1.43
N PHE A 72 -11.82 9.03 -1.86
CA PHE A 72 -10.87 7.92 -1.76
C PHE A 72 -9.60 8.16 -2.62
N LEU A 73 -9.74 8.69 -3.84
CA LEU A 73 -8.59 9.03 -4.69
C LEU A 73 -7.71 10.12 -4.07
N VAL A 74 -8.32 11.15 -3.45
CA VAL A 74 -7.56 12.19 -2.72
C VAL A 74 -6.80 11.57 -1.56
N PHE A 75 -7.41 10.65 -0.82
CA PHE A 75 -6.78 9.92 0.28
C PHE A 75 -5.61 9.05 -0.19
N LEU A 76 -5.79 8.37 -1.33
CA LEU A 76 -4.75 7.59 -2.01
C LEU A 76 -3.54 8.47 -2.37
N GLY A 77 -3.81 9.65 -2.92
CA GLY A 77 -2.78 10.64 -3.25
C GLY A 77 -2.03 11.12 -2.02
N ALA A 78 -2.75 11.41 -0.93
CA ALA A 78 -2.12 11.82 0.33
C ALA A 78 -1.18 10.74 0.88
N GLU A 79 -1.60 9.47 0.86
CA GLU A 79 -0.78 8.33 1.29
C GLU A 79 0.47 8.15 0.42
N PHE A 80 0.35 8.38 -0.88
CA PHE A 80 1.48 8.38 -1.81
C PHE A 80 2.48 9.48 -1.47
N PHE A 81 2.02 10.72 -1.24
CA PHE A 81 2.90 11.83 -0.88
C PHE A 81 3.59 11.60 0.47
N ILE A 82 2.88 11.06 1.46
CA ILE A 82 3.48 10.69 2.75
C ILE A 82 4.58 9.65 2.54
N GLY A 83 4.30 8.57 1.80
CA GLY A 83 5.29 7.55 1.50
C GLY A 83 6.47 8.09 0.69
N PHE A 84 6.22 9.02 -0.23
CA PHE A 84 7.26 9.69 -1.03
C PHE A 84 8.19 10.53 -0.15
N LEU A 85 7.62 11.34 0.76
CA LEU A 85 8.40 12.15 1.70
C LEU A 85 9.22 11.27 2.65
N LEU A 86 8.64 10.18 3.15
CA LEU A 86 9.34 9.21 3.99
C LEU A 86 10.45 8.47 3.26
N GLY A 87 10.27 8.16 1.97
CA GLY A 87 11.28 7.50 1.15
C GLY A 87 12.47 8.40 0.79
N LEU A 88 12.28 9.73 0.85
CA LEU A 88 13.33 10.71 0.56
C LEU A 88 14.19 11.06 1.79
N ALA A 89 13.63 10.88 3.00
CA ALA A 89 14.29 11.13 4.28
C ALA A 89 15.36 10.07 4.61
#